data_AF-A0A413T6W2-F1
#
_entry.id   AF-A0A413T6W2-F1
#
_cell.length_a   1.000
_cell.length_b   1.000
_cell.length_c   1.000
_cell.angle_alpha   90.00
_cell.angle_beta   90.00
_cell.angle_gamma   90.00
#
_symmetry.space_group_name_H-M   'P 1'
#
loop_
_entity.id
_entity.type
_entity.pdbx_description
1 polymer ?
#
loop_
_entity_poly.entity_id
_entity_poly.type
_entity_poly.pdbx_seq_one_letter_code
_entity_poly.pdbx_strand_id
1 'polypeptide(L)'
;MNRFTDRQKKIIKEIHNSNTFITGKSLSLILNVSLRTIQSEVSAINKVLHLILSTNRGYKIDDNLYKTMDFTAIEKEQNLEHIIVKKVFFHNPHYNIDDLAEVLYISTTTLEKYFKD
;
A
#
# COMPACT_ATOMS: atom_id res chain seq x y z
N MET A 1 7.66 -13.89 -16.20
CA MET A 1 6.66 -14.80 -15.59
C MET A 1 6.16 -14.14 -14.32
N ASN A 2 4.90 -13.70 -14.27
CA ASN A 2 4.39 -12.95 -13.12
C ASN A 2 4.14 -13.90 -11.95
N ARG A 3 5.01 -13.87 -10.94
CA ARG A 3 5.02 -14.80 -9.79
C ARG A 3 3.81 -14.63 -8.85
N PHE A 4 3.12 -13.49 -8.94
CA PHE A 4 2.00 -13.12 -8.11
C PHE A 4 0.83 -12.62 -8.96
N THR A 5 -0.40 -12.85 -8.49
CA THR A 5 -1.61 -12.28 -9.09
C THR A 5 -1.69 -10.77 -8.83
N ASP A 6 -2.54 -10.05 -9.57
CA ASP A 6 -2.65 -8.59 -9.38
C ASP A 6 -3.17 -8.21 -8.00
N ARG A 7 -4.06 -9.02 -7.41
CA ARG A 7 -4.49 -8.85 -6.02
C ARG A 7 -3.33 -9.05 -5.04
N GLN A 8 -2.49 -10.05 -5.26
CA GLN A 8 -1.32 -10.30 -4.41
C GLN A 8 -0.29 -9.18 -4.53
N LYS A 9 -0.04 -8.67 -5.74
CA LYS A 9 0.81 -7.49 -5.93
C LYS A 9 0.27 -6.27 -5.20
N LYS A 10 -1.04 -6.03 -5.25
CA LYS A 10 -1.70 -4.95 -4.48
C LYS A 10 -1.46 -5.15 -2.97
N ILE A 11 -1.70 -6.35 -2.43
CA ILE A 11 -1.44 -6.66 -1.01
C ILE A 11 0.02 -6.39 -0.63
N ILE A 12 0.97 -6.90 -1.42
CA ILE A 12 2.40 -6.71 -1.19
C ILE A 12 2.74 -5.22 -1.17
N LYS A 13 2.23 -4.45 -2.14
CA LYS A 13 2.46 -3.00 -2.24
C LYS A 13 1.87 -2.24 -1.04
N GLU A 14 0.67 -2.61 -0.59
CA GLU A 14 0.05 -2.02 0.58
C GLU A 14 0.86 -2.24 1.86
N ILE A 15 1.40 -3.45 2.06
CA ILE A 15 2.22 -3.79 3.23
C ILE A 15 3.61 -3.12 3.12
N HIS A 16 4.18 -3.04 1.92
CA HIS A 16 5.47 -2.35 1.72
C HIS A 16 5.36 -0.85 2.00
N ASN A 17 4.27 -0.22 1.55
CA ASN A 17 4.07 1.23 1.68
C ASN A 17 3.70 1.65 3.11
N SER A 18 3.40 0.71 4.01
CA SER A 18 3.19 1.05 5.43
C SER A 18 4.53 1.20 6.15
N ASN A 19 4.75 2.37 6.77
CA ASN A 19 5.96 2.67 7.55
C ASN A 19 6.14 1.74 8.78
N THR A 20 5.06 1.08 9.22
CA THR A 20 5.00 0.18 10.37
C THR A 20 4.15 -1.06 10.04
N PHE A 21 3.91 -1.96 11.01
CA PHE A 21 3.03 -3.11 10.80
C PHE A 21 1.61 -2.67 10.42
N ILE A 22 1.05 -3.25 9.36
CA ILE A 22 -0.34 -3.02 8.95
C ILE A 22 -1.23 -4.21 9.34
N THR A 23 -2.39 -3.94 9.94
CA THR A 23 -3.30 -5.01 10.35
C THR A 23 -4.05 -5.60 9.15
N GLY A 24 -4.46 -6.87 9.27
CA GLY A 24 -5.32 -7.48 8.25
C GLY A 24 -6.68 -6.78 8.10
N LYS A 25 -7.19 -6.17 9.18
CA LYS A 25 -8.43 -5.39 9.12
C LYS A 25 -8.24 -4.11 8.31
N SER A 26 -7.13 -3.40 8.50
CA SER A 26 -6.78 -2.22 7.68
C SER A 26 -6.65 -2.59 6.20
N LEU A 27 -5.92 -3.67 5.88
CA LEU A 27 -5.81 -4.17 4.51
C LEU A 27 -7.17 -4.56 3.91
N SER A 28 -8.04 -5.19 4.70
CA SER A 28 -9.38 -5.59 4.24
C SER A 28 -10.23 -4.39 3.83
N LEU A 29 -10.11 -3.28 4.56
CA LEU A 29 -10.80 -2.03 4.26
C LEU A 29 -10.20 -1.35 3.01
N ILE A 30 -8.87 -1.22 2.95
CA ILE A 30 -8.17 -0.57 1.83
C ILE A 30 -8.43 -1.30 0.51
N LEU A 31 -8.41 -2.63 0.53
CA LEU A 31 -8.54 -3.45 -0.68
C LEU A 31 -9.97 -3.92 -0.95
N ASN A 32 -10.93 -3.52 -0.12
CA ASN A 32 -12.33 -3.91 -0.19
C ASN A 32 -12.54 -5.43 -0.36
N VAL A 33 -11.93 -6.21 0.53
CA VAL A 33 -12.04 -7.67 0.58
C VAL A 33 -12.25 -8.13 2.02
N SER A 34 -12.65 -9.38 2.23
CA SER A 34 -12.78 -9.90 3.60
C SER A 34 -11.42 -10.06 4.29
N LEU A 35 -11.40 -9.99 5.63
CA LEU A 35 -10.21 -10.34 6.43
C LEU A 35 -9.69 -11.75 6.09
N ARG A 36 -10.61 -12.71 5.88
CA ARG A 36 -10.27 -14.08 5.48
C ARG A 36 -9.54 -14.11 4.13
N THR A 37 -9.94 -13.26 3.18
CA THR A 37 -9.26 -13.12 1.88
C THR A 37 -7.84 -12.59 2.05
N ILE A 38 -7.64 -11.56 2.90
CA ILE A 38 -6.28 -11.07 3.19
C ILE A 38 -5.41 -12.18 3.77
N GLN A 39 -5.90 -12.91 4.77
CA GLN A 39 -5.16 -14.02 5.39
C GLN A 39 -4.82 -15.13 4.39
N SER A 40 -5.77 -15.52 3.53
CA SER A 40 -5.52 -16.55 2.52
C SER A 40 -4.50 -16.10 1.47
N GLU A 41 -4.55 -14.84 1.04
CA GLU A 41 -3.60 -14.30 0.07
C GLU A 41 -2.20 -14.17 0.65
N VAL A 42 -2.07 -13.68 1.89
CA VAL A 42 -0.77 -13.64 2.58
C VAL A 42 -0.18 -15.04 2.73
N SER A 43 -1.00 -16.04 3.08
CA SER A 43 -0.56 -17.44 3.12
C SER A 43 -0.10 -17.93 1.74
N ALA A 44 -0.84 -17.63 0.68
CA ALA A 44 -0.48 -18.01 -0.69
C ALA A 44 0.82 -17.34 -1.17
N ILE A 45 1.01 -16.05 -0.87
CA ILE A 45 2.24 -15.30 -1.16
C ILE A 45 3.42 -15.99 -0.44
N ASN A 46 3.28 -16.25 0.86
CA ASN A 46 4.34 -16.84 1.68
C ASN A 46 4.68 -18.29 1.31
N LYS A 47 3.75 -19.03 0.71
CA LYS A 47 4.04 -20.36 0.12
C LYS A 47 4.94 -20.25 -1.12
N VAL A 48 4.79 -19.19 -1.90
CA VAL A 48 5.60 -18.96 -3.10
C VAL A 48 6.95 -18.36 -2.77
N LEU A 49 6.98 -17.42 -1.82
CA LEU A 49 8.18 -16.78 -1.29
C LEU A 49 7.84 -16.23 0.10
N HIS A 50 8.64 -16.54 1.11
CA HIS A 50 8.43 -16.12 2.50
C HIS A 50 8.70 -14.61 2.70
N LEU A 51 7.93 -13.77 2.01
CA LEU A 51 8.12 -12.32 1.85
C LEU A 51 7.44 -11.51 2.96
N ILE A 52 6.34 -12.00 3.52
CA ILE A 52 5.51 -11.24 4.47
C ILE A 52 5.70 -11.81 5.88
N LEU A 53 6.27 -11.00 6.76
CA LEU A 53 6.33 -11.25 8.19
C LEU A 53 4.92 -11.07 8.78
N SER A 54 4.36 -12.12 9.36
CA SER A 54 3.02 -12.12 9.97
C SER A 54 3.15 -12.27 11.48
N THR A 55 2.68 -11.27 12.23
CA THR A 55 2.73 -11.25 13.71
C THR A 55 1.38 -10.85 14.29
N ASN A 56 1.26 -10.89 15.63
CA ASN A 56 0.09 -10.33 16.32
C ASN A 56 -0.06 -8.81 16.15
N ARG A 57 0.98 -8.09 15.72
CA ARG A 57 0.93 -6.65 15.38
C ARG A 57 0.44 -6.39 13.96
N GLY A 58 0.33 -7.42 13.13
CA GLY A 58 -0.04 -7.31 11.72
C GLY A 58 1.03 -7.85 10.79
N TYR A 59 1.05 -7.32 9.57
CA TYR A 59 1.93 -7.73 8.48
C TYR A 59 3.01 -6.68 8.22
N LYS A 60 4.20 -7.15 7.85
CA LYS A 60 5.31 -6.32 7.36
C LYS A 60 6.04 -7.04 6.23
N ILE A 61 6.58 -6.31 5.26
CA ILE A 61 7.44 -6.88 4.21
C ILE A 61 8.84 -7.13 4.78
N ASP A 62 9.46 -8.24 4.37
CA ASP A 62 10.90 -8.43 4.47
C ASP A 62 11.59 -7.59 3.38
N ASP A 63 12.11 -6.44 3.77
CA ASP A 63 12.73 -5.48 2.85
C ASP A 63 13.97 -6.03 2.13
N ASN A 64 14.67 -7.00 2.73
CA ASN A 64 15.84 -7.62 2.10
C ASN A 64 15.40 -8.48 0.91
N LEU A 65 14.35 -9.28 1.10
CA LEU A 65 13.77 -10.06 0.02
C LEU A 65 13.10 -9.16 -1.02
N TYR A 66 12.37 -8.13 -0.58
CA TYR A 66 11.67 -7.22 -1.49
C TYR A 66 12.60 -6.48 -2.45
N LYS A 67 13.75 -5.98 -1.98
CA LYS A 67 14.75 -5.29 -2.82
C LYS A 67 15.36 -6.17 -3.91
N THR A 68 15.38 -7.48 -3.71
CA THR A 68 15.86 -8.44 -4.73
C THR A 68 14.81 -8.71 -5.82
N MET A 69 13.59 -8.22 -5.64
CA MET A 69 12.51 -8.37 -6.61
C MET A 69 12.34 -7.12 -7.45
N ASP A 70 12.21 -7.31 -8.77
CA ASP A 70 11.94 -6.22 -9.71
C ASP A 70 10.45 -5.81 -9.64
N PHE A 71 10.08 -5.07 -8.59
CA PHE A 71 8.75 -4.47 -8.43
C PHE A 71 8.60 -3.14 -9.20
N THR A 72 9.60 -2.70 -9.95
CA THR A 72 9.60 -1.40 -10.66
C THR A 72 8.44 -1.27 -11.66
N ALA A 73 7.93 -2.38 -12.18
CA ALA A 73 6.74 -2.41 -13.03
C ALA A 73 5.43 -2.10 -12.27
N ILE A 74 5.36 -2.36 -10.96
CA ILE A 74 4.16 -2.17 -10.13
C ILE A 74 4.04 -0.74 -9.62
N GLU A 75 5.13 0.02 -9.56
CA GLU A 75 5.14 1.41 -9.10
C GLU A 75 4.47 2.37 -10.09
N LYS A 76 4.57 2.13 -11.40
CA LYS A 76 3.98 2.98 -12.45
C LYS A 76 2.44 3.00 -12.49
N GLU A 77 1.78 2.04 -11.85
CA GLU A 77 0.33 1.85 -11.95
C GLU A 77 -0.43 2.29 -10.68
N GLN A 78 0.07 3.31 -9.97
CA GLN A 78 -0.67 3.92 -8.86
C GLN A 78 -1.33 5.22 -9.31
N ASN A 79 -2.66 5.19 -9.36
CA ASN A 79 -3.53 6.33 -9.55
C ASN A 79 -3.28 7.34 -8.41
N LEU A 80 -2.91 8.57 -8.73
CA LEU A 80 -2.52 9.63 -7.78
C LEU A 80 -3.54 9.79 -6.64
N GLU A 81 -4.83 9.63 -6.95
CA GLU A 81 -5.95 9.65 -6.00
C GLU A 81 -5.73 8.72 -4.79
N HIS A 82 -5.26 7.49 -5.03
CA HIS A 82 -5.09 6.52 -3.94
C HIS A 82 -3.90 6.86 -3.03
N ILE A 83 -2.89 7.56 -3.56
CA ILE A 83 -1.77 8.08 -2.77
C ILE A 83 -2.24 9.26 -1.91
N ILE A 84 -3.03 10.17 -2.49
CA ILE A 84 -3.61 11.33 -1.82
C ILE A 84 -4.46 10.90 -0.62
N VAL A 85 -5.41 9.98 -0.83
CA VAL A 85 -6.28 9.47 0.25
C VAL A 85 -5.46 8.85 1.37
N LYS A 86 -4.43 8.06 1.08
CA LYS A 86 -3.62 7.44 2.14
C LYS A 86 -2.84 8.47 2.97
N LYS A 87 -2.25 9.48 2.32
CA LYS A 87 -1.48 10.51 3.03
C LYS A 87 -2.38 11.37 3.92
N VAL A 88 -3.60 11.65 3.48
CA VAL A 88 -4.59 12.42 4.26
C VAL A 88 -5.15 11.62 5.44
N PHE A 89 -5.45 10.32 5.27
CA PHE A 89 -6.16 9.55 6.30
C PHE A 89 -5.27 8.82 7.32
N PHE A 90 -4.01 8.49 6.99
CA PHE A 90 -3.19 7.61 7.84
C PHE A 90 -1.98 8.28 8.51
N HIS A 91 -1.68 9.55 8.21
CA HIS A 91 -0.66 10.33 8.91
C HIS A 91 -1.29 11.57 9.56
N ASN A 92 -0.89 11.84 10.81
CA ASN A 92 -1.21 12.96 11.73
C ASN A 92 -2.16 14.10 11.25
N PRO A 93 -3.01 14.64 12.14
CA PRO A 93 -4.19 15.45 11.80
C PRO A 93 -3.95 16.85 11.17
N HIS A 94 -2.75 17.19 10.70
CA HIS A 94 -2.41 18.55 10.27
C HIS A 94 -1.52 18.62 9.02
N TYR A 95 -1.80 17.83 7.98
CA TYR A 95 -1.29 18.20 6.65
C TYR A 95 -2.24 19.24 6.06
N ASN A 96 -1.77 20.48 5.94
CA ASN A 96 -2.47 21.45 5.10
C ASN A 96 -2.26 21.05 3.62
N ILE A 97 -3.08 21.61 2.73
CA ILE A 97 -3.08 21.21 1.32
C ILE A 97 -1.75 21.52 0.61
N ASP A 98 -0.99 22.52 1.09
CA ASP A 98 0.31 22.90 0.54
C ASP A 98 1.40 21.90 0.93
N ASP A 99 1.41 21.45 2.19
CA ASP A 99 2.35 20.42 2.67
C ASP A 99 2.16 19.11 1.88
N LEU A 100 0.90 18.76 1.58
CA LEU A 100 0.57 17.57 0.81
C LEU A 100 0.99 17.72 -0.67
N ALA A 101 0.85 18.91 -1.24
CA ALA A 101 1.24 19.21 -2.62
C ALA A 101 2.76 19.10 -2.80
N GLU A 102 3.54 19.64 -1.86
CA GLU A 102 5.00 19.56 -1.83
C GLU A 102 5.48 18.09 -1.79
N VAL A 103 4.89 17.31 -0.89
CA VAL A 103 5.18 15.89 -0.69
C VAL A 103 4.76 15.00 -1.88
N LEU A 104 3.85 15.49 -2.73
CA LEU A 104 3.40 14.81 -3.95
C LEU A 104 4.08 15.36 -5.21
N TYR A 105 4.95 16.37 -5.10
CA TYR A 105 5.59 17.07 -6.21
C TYR A 105 4.60 17.60 -7.26
N ILE A 106 3.44 18.08 -6.81
CA ILE A 106 2.42 18.71 -7.65
C ILE A 106 2.02 20.07 -7.08
N SER A 107 1.36 20.91 -7.87
CA SER A 107 0.85 22.18 -7.37
C SER A 107 -0.40 21.98 -6.52
N THR A 108 -0.61 22.85 -5.51
CA THR A 108 -1.81 22.87 -4.67
C THR A 108 -3.08 22.93 -5.51
N THR A 109 -3.11 23.76 -6.57
CA THR A 109 -4.27 23.87 -7.48
C THR A 109 -4.57 22.59 -8.26
N THR A 110 -3.54 21.79 -8.57
CA THR A 110 -3.71 20.48 -9.19
C THR A 110 -4.26 19.48 -8.19
N LEU A 111 -3.77 19.52 -6.96
CA LEU A 111 -4.23 18.69 -5.84
C LEU A 111 -5.69 18.99 -5.46
N GLU A 112 -6.08 20.27 -5.41
CA GLU A 112 -7.45 20.73 -5.12
C GLU A 112 -8.51 20.18 -6.09
N LYS A 113 -8.15 19.99 -7.36
CA LYS A 113 -9.07 19.42 -8.36
C LYS A 113 -9.48 18.00 -8.00
N TYR A 114 -8.60 17.21 -7.39
CA TYR A 114 -8.91 15.85 -6.94
C TYR A 114 -9.84 15.81 -5.71
N PHE A 115 -10.07 16.92 -5.02
CA PHE A 115 -10.96 17.01 -3.86
C PHE A 115 -12.31 17.69 -4.17
N LYS A 116 -12.50 18.22 -5.38
CA LYS A 116 -13.69 18.97 -5.79
C LYS A 116 -14.71 18.14 -6.60
N ASP A 117 -14.40 16.88 -6.87
CA ASP A 117 -15.27 15.88 -7.50
C ASP A 117 -15.70 14.81 -6.47
#